data_AF-A0A850MUE9-F1
#
_entry.id   AF-A0A850MUE9-F1
#
_cell.length_a   1.000
_cell.length_b   1.000
_cell.length_c   1.000
_cell.angle_alpha   90.00
_cell.angle_beta   90.00
_cell.angle_gamma   90.00
#
_symmetry.space_group_name_H-M   'P 1'
#
loop_
_entity.id
_entity.type
_entity.pdbx_description
1 polymer ?
#
loop_
_entity_poly.entity_id
_entity_poly.type
_entity_poly.pdbx_seq_one_letter_code
_entity_poly.pdbx_strand_id
1 'polypeptide(L)'
;MVSNQVVTGVNIWSLAVMMLGPAAITGAVSIIISQLQLKMKISEIKGESEYKARENLFQSYQRRLTAHRESSKEFFEGIGKTFGYYVAQENEQEGIKMLKAHFKLIKLVKDEIPESIDELERELRENKLFTEDIEKQISFMKKTISVDLEKIAEKDMGAIFIDYCKVIDLLHSFENTLLEKKRDELFSKYLT
;
A
#
# COMPACT_ATOMS: atom_id res chain seq x y z
N MET A 1 -69.41 -47.45 45.21
CA MET A 1 -69.79 -46.25 44.43
C MET A 1 -68.69 -45.22 44.58
N VAL A 2 -68.06 -44.86 43.44
CA VAL A 2 -67.50 -43.54 43.05
C VAL A 2 -66.61 -42.83 44.10
N SER A 3 -65.28 -42.91 44.04
CA SER A 3 -64.33 -42.19 43.15
C SER A 3 -64.12 -40.70 43.49
N ASN A 4 -62.89 -40.36 43.88
CA ASN A 4 -62.07 -39.16 43.56
C ASN A 4 -62.67 -37.75 43.88
N GLN A 5 -61.94 -36.74 44.38
CA GLN A 5 -60.59 -36.31 44.04
C GLN A 5 -59.90 -35.57 45.20
N VAL A 6 -58.61 -35.84 45.34
CA VAL A 6 -57.59 -34.94 45.92
C VAL A 6 -57.25 -33.88 44.86
N VAL A 7 -57.44 -32.58 45.13
CA VAL A 7 -56.78 -31.50 44.35
C VAL A 7 -56.44 -30.29 45.24
N THR A 8 -55.17 -30.29 45.67
CA THR A 8 -54.19 -29.18 45.71
C THR A 8 -54.55 -27.84 46.38
N GLY A 9 -54.12 -27.70 47.65
CA GLY A 9 -53.72 -26.40 48.20
C GLY A 9 -52.32 -26.04 47.74
N VAL A 10 -52.18 -25.47 46.53
CA VAL A 10 -50.89 -24.92 46.11
C VAL A 10 -50.62 -23.68 46.96
N ASN A 11 -49.60 -23.74 47.81
CA ASN A 11 -49.17 -22.62 48.64
C ASN A 11 -48.76 -21.45 47.72
N ILE A 12 -49.46 -20.31 47.83
CA ILE A 12 -49.28 -19.12 46.99
C ILE A 12 -47.80 -18.66 46.99
N TRP A 13 -47.09 -18.87 48.10
CA TRP A 13 -45.65 -18.61 48.20
C TRP A 13 -44.80 -19.56 47.35
N SER A 14 -45.16 -20.84 47.27
CA SER A 14 -44.50 -21.81 46.38
C SER A 14 -44.74 -21.47 44.91
N LEU A 15 -45.95 -21.03 44.57
CA LEU A 15 -46.30 -20.62 43.21
C LEU A 15 -45.55 -19.33 42.81
N ALA A 16 -45.45 -18.37 43.72
CA ALA A 16 -44.71 -17.13 43.52
C ALA A 16 -43.20 -17.37 43.35
N VAL A 17 -42.60 -18.27 44.14
CA VAL A 17 -41.18 -18.63 43.97
C VAL A 17 -40.93 -19.41 42.68
N MET A 18 -41.84 -20.29 42.27
CA MET A 18 -41.77 -21.01 40.99
C MET A 18 -41.96 -20.09 39.77
N MET A 19 -42.75 -19.03 39.88
CA MET A 19 -42.94 -18.06 38.79
C MET A 19 -41.86 -16.97 38.76
N LEU A 20 -41.48 -16.42 39.91
CA LEU A 20 -40.54 -15.29 40.00
C LEU A 20 -39.08 -15.72 40.03
N GLY A 21 -38.76 -16.91 40.53
CA GLY A 21 -37.41 -17.46 40.57
C GLY A 21 -36.76 -17.57 39.19
N PRO A 22 -37.42 -18.24 38.21
CA PRO A 22 -36.92 -18.32 36.84
C PRO A 22 -36.81 -16.95 36.16
N ALA A 23 -37.75 -16.03 36.41
CA ALA A 23 -37.72 -14.68 35.86
C ALA A 23 -36.55 -13.85 36.43
N ALA A 24 -36.26 -13.96 37.73
CA ALA A 24 -35.14 -13.29 38.37
C ALA A 24 -33.78 -13.85 37.89
N ILE A 25 -33.65 -15.17 37.77
CA ILE A 25 -32.45 -15.82 37.23
C ILE A 25 -32.27 -15.45 35.75
N THR A 26 -33.33 -15.49 34.95
CA THR A 26 -33.30 -15.09 33.53
C THR A 26 -32.92 -13.62 33.39
N GLY A 27 -33.45 -12.75 34.26
CA GLY A 27 -33.07 -11.33 34.30
C GLY A 27 -31.58 -11.14 34.62
N ALA A 28 -31.06 -11.83 35.64
CA ALA A 28 -29.65 -11.78 36.01
C ALA A 28 -28.73 -12.31 34.90
N VAL A 29 -29.08 -13.44 34.29
CA VAL A 29 -28.35 -14.04 33.16
C VAL A 29 -28.40 -13.14 31.93
N SER A 30 -29.56 -12.55 31.61
CA SER A 30 -29.70 -11.59 30.51
C SER A 30 -28.83 -10.36 30.69
N ILE A 31 -28.68 -9.84 31.91
CA ILE A 31 -27.78 -8.71 32.18
C ILE A 31 -26.33 -9.09 31.91
N ILE A 32 -25.90 -10.27 32.37
CA ILE A 32 -24.53 -10.76 32.14
C ILE A 32 -24.25 -10.97 30.65
N ILE A 33 -25.16 -11.65 29.94
CA ILE A 33 -25.04 -11.88 28.50
C ILE A 33 -25.03 -10.56 27.74
N SER A 34 -25.88 -9.61 28.12
CA SER A 34 -25.95 -8.29 27.48
C SER A 34 -24.65 -7.50 27.67
N GLN A 35 -24.04 -7.56 28.86
CA GLN A 35 -22.73 -6.92 29.12
C GLN A 35 -21.61 -7.58 28.33
N LEU A 36 -21.61 -8.91 28.19
CA LEU A 36 -20.63 -9.64 27.37
C LEU A 36 -20.78 -9.31 25.88
N GLN A 37 -22.01 -9.28 25.36
CA GLN A 37 -22.31 -8.89 23.98
C GLN A 37 -21.90 -7.44 23.69
N LEU A 38 -22.14 -6.51 24.61
CA LEU A 38 -21.68 -5.12 24.49
C LEU A 38 -20.16 -5.04 24.43
N LYS A 39 -19.44 -5.76 25.30
CA LYS A 39 -17.97 -5.80 25.27
C LYS A 39 -17.44 -6.38 23.96
N MET A 40 -18.05 -7.45 23.45
CA MET A 40 -17.69 -8.04 22.15
C MET A 40 -17.94 -7.05 21.00
N LYS A 41 -19.13 -6.45 20.93
CA LYS A 41 -19.46 -5.43 19.91
C LYS A 41 -18.55 -4.21 19.97
N ILE A 42 -18.19 -3.73 21.17
CA ILE A 42 -17.23 -2.62 21.31
C ILE A 42 -15.85 -3.04 20.79
N SER A 43 -15.42 -4.28 21.07
CA SER A 43 -14.16 -4.81 20.55
C SER A 43 -14.18 -4.96 19.02
N GLU A 44 -15.29 -5.45 18.46
CA GLU A 44 -15.52 -5.55 17.01
C GLU A 44 -15.50 -4.17 16.34
N ILE A 45 -16.26 -3.20 16.86
CA ILE A 45 -16.30 -1.82 16.33
C ILE A 45 -14.93 -1.17 16.39
N LYS A 46 -14.18 -1.37 17.49
CA LYS A 46 -12.80 -0.86 17.59
C LYS A 46 -11.89 -1.53 16.56
N GLY A 47 -11.96 -2.85 16.41
CA GLY A 47 -11.19 -3.60 15.42
C GLY A 47 -11.50 -3.17 13.98
N GLU A 48 -12.79 -3.00 13.66
CA GLU A 48 -13.26 -2.53 12.35
C GLU A 48 -12.84 -1.08 12.08
N SER A 49 -12.95 -0.20 13.08
CA SER A 49 -12.52 1.20 12.97
C SER A 49 -11.00 1.30 12.77
N GLU A 50 -10.21 0.51 13.49
CA GLU A 50 -8.75 0.47 13.33
C GLU A 50 -8.37 -0.08 11.95
N TYR A 51 -9.03 -1.16 11.51
CA TYR A 51 -8.85 -1.72 10.18
C TYR A 51 -9.16 -0.69 9.10
N LYS A 52 -10.33 -0.03 9.16
CA LYS A 52 -10.72 1.02 8.19
C LYS A 52 -9.76 2.20 8.19
N ALA A 53 -9.22 2.60 9.35
CA ALA A 53 -8.23 3.66 9.42
C ALA A 53 -6.93 3.27 8.71
N ARG A 54 -6.44 2.04 8.94
CA ARG A 54 -5.25 1.49 8.26
C ARG A 54 -5.50 1.30 6.76
N GLU A 55 -6.68 0.83 6.37
CA GLU A 55 -7.12 0.72 4.98
C GLU A 55 -7.14 2.08 4.28
N ASN A 56 -7.72 3.11 4.89
CA ASN A 56 -7.77 4.45 4.31
C ASN A 56 -6.36 5.05 4.13
N LEU A 57 -5.45 4.84 5.09
CA LEU A 57 -4.06 5.25 4.98
C LEU A 57 -3.36 4.51 3.83
N PHE A 58 -3.52 3.19 3.77
CA PHE A 58 -2.94 2.38 2.70
C PHE A 58 -3.48 2.77 1.32
N GLN A 59 -4.79 2.96 1.19
CA GLN A 59 -5.41 3.44 -0.04
C GLN A 59 -4.91 4.84 -0.43
N SER A 60 -4.64 5.73 0.53
CA SER A 60 -4.06 7.05 0.26
C SER A 60 -2.65 6.93 -0.33
N TYR A 61 -1.79 6.09 0.26
CA TYR A 61 -0.46 5.80 -0.29
C TYR A 61 -0.55 5.16 -1.68
N GLN A 62 -1.43 4.18 -1.85
CA GLN A 62 -1.64 3.53 -3.14
C GLN A 62 -2.11 4.51 -4.21
N ARG A 63 -3.05 5.42 -3.89
CA ARG A 63 -3.50 6.46 -4.83
C ARG A 63 -2.38 7.42 -5.22
N ARG A 64 -1.55 7.85 -4.26
CA ARG A 64 -0.38 8.70 -4.55
C ARG A 64 0.61 7.99 -5.48
N LEU A 65 0.91 6.73 -5.20
CA LEU A 65 1.81 5.93 -6.03
C LEU A 65 1.23 5.72 -7.44
N THR A 66 -0.06 5.39 -7.56
CA THR A 66 -0.74 5.25 -8.85
C THR A 66 -0.71 6.55 -9.64
N ALA A 67 -1.03 7.70 -9.03
CA ALA A 67 -0.98 9.00 -9.70
C ALA A 67 0.44 9.34 -10.18
N HIS A 68 1.45 9.07 -9.36
CA HIS A 68 2.85 9.27 -9.72
C HIS A 68 3.29 8.34 -10.87
N ARG A 69 2.80 7.10 -10.86
CA ARG A 69 3.03 6.12 -11.94
C ARG A 69 2.34 6.52 -13.23
N GLU A 70 1.10 6.98 -13.18
CA GLU A 70 0.38 7.48 -14.36
C GLU A 70 1.11 8.69 -14.96
N SER A 71 1.52 9.65 -14.12
CA SER A 71 2.32 10.79 -14.57
C SER A 71 3.67 10.37 -15.19
N SER A 72 4.37 9.42 -14.56
CA SER A 72 5.61 8.87 -15.09
C SER A 72 5.38 8.13 -16.41
N LYS A 73 4.32 7.34 -16.52
CA LYS A 73 3.95 6.62 -17.74
C LYS A 73 3.60 7.59 -18.86
N GLU A 74 2.82 8.63 -18.61
CA GLU A 74 2.52 9.66 -19.60
C GLU A 74 3.77 10.39 -20.07
N PHE A 75 4.68 10.69 -19.14
CA PHE A 75 5.98 11.25 -19.44
C PHE A 75 6.79 10.31 -20.34
N PHE A 76 6.95 9.03 -19.98
CA PHE A 76 7.69 8.07 -20.79
C PHE A 76 7.02 7.68 -22.10
N GLU A 77 5.70 7.64 -22.18
CA GLU A 77 4.99 7.46 -23.45
C GLU A 77 5.18 8.67 -24.36
N GLY A 78 5.14 9.88 -23.78
CA GLY A 78 5.48 11.11 -24.48
C GLY A 78 6.90 11.05 -25.02
N ILE A 79 7.87 10.69 -24.19
CA ILE A 79 9.25 10.58 -24.64
C ILE A 79 9.43 9.43 -25.64
N GLY A 80 8.84 8.26 -25.40
CA GLY A 80 8.95 7.09 -26.27
C GLY A 80 8.38 7.32 -27.66
N LYS A 81 7.24 8.03 -27.77
CA LYS A 81 6.71 8.49 -29.06
C LYS A 81 7.68 9.44 -29.74
N THR A 82 8.22 10.41 -29.00
CA THR A 82 9.17 11.40 -29.53
C THR A 82 10.52 10.78 -29.93
N PHE A 83 10.96 9.74 -29.23
CA PHE A 83 12.15 8.95 -29.55
C PHE A 83 11.89 7.99 -30.73
N GLY A 84 10.67 7.47 -30.87
CA GLY A 84 10.25 6.75 -32.08
C GLY A 84 10.32 7.65 -33.32
N TYR A 85 9.88 8.91 -33.20
CA TYR A 85 10.07 9.91 -34.25
C TYR A 85 11.55 10.20 -34.52
N TYR A 86 12.41 10.24 -33.49
CA TYR A 86 13.86 10.36 -33.65
C TYR A 86 14.46 9.22 -34.49
N VAL A 87 14.13 7.96 -34.19
CA VAL A 87 14.67 6.79 -34.92
C VAL A 87 14.12 6.73 -36.35
N ALA A 88 12.91 7.24 -36.58
CA ALA A 88 12.26 7.24 -37.89
C ALA A 88 12.64 8.44 -38.78
N GLN A 89 13.40 9.43 -38.26
CA GLN A 89 13.84 10.59 -39.03
C GLN A 89 15.03 10.24 -39.93
N GLU A 90 14.90 10.51 -41.23
CA GLU A 90 16.04 10.43 -42.18
C GLU A 90 17.06 11.56 -41.94
N ASN A 91 16.66 12.64 -41.28
CA ASN A 91 17.51 13.77 -40.93
C ASN A 91 18.11 13.63 -39.52
N GLU A 92 19.36 13.17 -39.47
CA GLU A 92 20.13 12.97 -38.23
C GLU A 92 20.22 14.23 -37.35
N GLN A 93 20.27 15.44 -37.94
CA GLN A 93 20.34 16.70 -37.17
C GLN A 93 19.05 17.01 -36.41
N GLU A 94 17.90 16.72 -37.01
CA GLU A 94 16.58 16.94 -36.39
C GLU A 94 16.41 15.99 -35.19
N GLY A 95 16.87 14.75 -35.36
CA GLY A 95 16.94 13.78 -34.29
C GLY A 95 17.80 14.25 -33.11
N ILE A 96 19.05 14.64 -33.37
CA ILE A 96 19.96 15.13 -32.32
C ILE A 96 19.36 16.32 -31.56
N LYS A 97 18.64 17.22 -32.25
CA LYS A 97 17.95 18.35 -31.63
C LYS A 97 16.84 17.90 -30.67
N MET A 98 16.06 16.89 -31.03
CA MET A 98 15.06 16.29 -30.13
C MET A 98 15.70 15.59 -28.92
N LEU A 99 16.77 14.83 -29.12
CA LEU A 99 17.47 14.15 -28.02
C LEU A 99 18.06 15.17 -27.02
N LYS A 100 18.63 16.27 -27.52
CA LYS A 100 19.08 17.39 -26.69
C LYS A 100 17.95 18.03 -25.88
N ALA A 101 16.74 18.12 -26.43
CA ALA A 101 15.59 18.65 -25.70
C ALA A 101 15.20 17.75 -24.52
N HIS A 102 15.19 16.42 -24.71
CA HIS A 102 14.96 15.46 -23.63
C HIS A 102 16.06 15.49 -22.58
N PHE A 103 17.32 15.64 -22.98
CA PHE A 103 18.42 15.81 -22.04
C PHE A 103 18.29 17.06 -21.17
N LYS A 104 17.73 18.15 -21.69
CA LYS A 104 17.43 19.34 -20.89
C LYS A 104 16.38 19.04 -19.82
N LEU A 105 15.36 18.25 -20.14
CA LEU A 105 14.35 17.83 -19.15
C LEU A 105 14.97 16.96 -18.06
N ILE A 106 15.81 15.98 -18.44
CA ILE A 106 16.53 15.16 -17.48
C ILE A 106 17.40 16.03 -16.58
N LYS A 107 18.12 17.02 -17.12
CA LYS A 107 18.93 17.95 -16.33
C LYS A 107 18.12 18.73 -15.29
N LEU A 108 16.88 19.10 -15.61
CA LEU A 108 16.01 19.84 -14.68
C LEU A 108 15.60 19.02 -13.46
N VAL A 109 15.42 17.71 -13.63
CA VAL A 109 14.93 16.82 -12.55
C VAL A 109 16.04 15.96 -11.93
N LYS A 110 17.23 15.94 -12.54
CA LYS A 110 18.35 15.07 -12.16
C LYS A 110 18.71 15.22 -10.69
N ASP A 111 18.75 16.45 -10.18
CA ASP A 111 19.31 16.73 -8.87
C ASP A 111 18.42 16.25 -7.71
N GLU A 112 17.14 15.96 -7.98
CA GLU A 112 16.18 15.44 -6.99
C GLU A 112 16.26 13.91 -6.84
N ILE A 113 16.70 13.21 -7.88
CA ILE A 113 16.72 11.74 -7.94
C ILE A 113 17.71 11.08 -6.93
N PRO A 114 18.93 11.61 -6.68
CA PRO A 114 19.88 10.98 -5.78
C PRO A 114 19.33 10.75 -4.37
N GLU A 115 18.65 11.77 -3.82
CA GLU A 115 18.06 11.68 -2.49
C GLU A 115 16.96 10.61 -2.43
N SER A 116 16.12 10.52 -3.46
CA SER A 116 15.10 9.47 -3.56
C SER A 116 15.72 8.07 -3.63
N ILE A 117 16.84 7.89 -4.34
CA ILE A 117 17.54 6.61 -4.40
C ILE A 117 18.13 6.23 -3.02
N ASP A 118 18.72 7.19 -2.31
CA ASP A 118 19.31 6.96 -0.98
C ASP A 118 18.24 6.63 0.06
N GLU A 119 17.10 7.31 0.03
CA GLU A 119 15.94 7.00 0.88
C GLU A 119 15.39 5.61 0.58
N LEU A 120 15.21 5.27 -0.70
CA LEU A 120 14.74 3.97 -1.15
C LEU A 120 15.69 2.84 -0.72
N GLU A 121 17.00 3.03 -0.85
CA GLU A 121 18.00 2.09 -0.37
C GLU A 121 17.86 1.84 1.14
N ARG A 122 17.76 2.92 1.92
CA ARG A 122 17.57 2.83 3.38
C ARG A 122 16.31 2.05 3.73
N GLU A 123 15.18 2.37 3.11
CA GLU A 123 13.92 1.68 3.35
C GLU A 123 13.98 0.19 2.99
N LEU A 124 14.59 -0.16 1.86
CA LEU A 124 14.77 -1.57 1.46
C LEU A 124 15.62 -2.35 2.47
N ARG A 125 16.67 -1.72 3.02
CA ARG A 125 17.52 -2.33 4.06
C ARG A 125 16.74 -2.52 5.37
N GLU A 126 16.03 -1.51 5.83
CA GLU A 126 15.22 -1.56 7.05
C GLU A 126 14.13 -2.64 6.98
N ASN A 127 13.53 -2.82 5.80
CA ASN A 127 12.48 -3.82 5.56
C ASN A 127 13.02 -5.21 5.19
N LYS A 128 14.35 -5.43 5.25
CA LYS A 128 15.03 -6.70 4.92
C LYS A 128 14.77 -7.19 3.48
N LEU A 129 14.53 -6.26 2.56
CA LEU A 129 14.34 -6.53 1.14
C LEU A 129 15.64 -6.35 0.34
N PHE A 130 16.71 -5.84 0.96
CA PHE A 130 17.97 -5.54 0.28
C PHE A 130 18.79 -6.79 -0.02
N THR A 131 18.66 -7.32 -1.24
CA THR A 131 19.40 -8.48 -1.77
C THR A 131 20.62 -8.06 -2.59
N GLU A 132 21.51 -8.99 -2.92
CA GLU A 132 22.66 -8.74 -3.80
C GLU A 132 22.26 -8.22 -5.19
N ASP A 133 21.13 -8.71 -5.73
CA ASP A 133 20.59 -8.24 -7.01
C ASP A 133 20.09 -6.79 -6.92
N ILE A 134 19.37 -6.46 -5.84
CA ILE A 134 18.92 -5.09 -5.56
C ILE A 134 20.12 -4.15 -5.34
N GLU A 135 21.16 -4.61 -4.66
CA GLU A 135 22.40 -3.85 -4.49
C GLU A 135 23.05 -3.48 -5.82
N LYS A 136 23.11 -4.44 -6.77
CA LYS A 136 23.62 -4.20 -8.13
C LYS A 136 22.76 -3.18 -8.88
N GLN A 137 21.44 -3.29 -8.77
CA GLN A 137 20.50 -2.36 -9.41
C GLN A 137 20.59 -0.95 -8.80
N ILE A 138 20.67 -0.81 -7.48
CA ILE A 138 20.88 0.48 -6.79
C ILE A 138 22.23 1.09 -7.21
N SER A 139 23.28 0.29 -7.27
CA SER A 139 24.60 0.73 -7.73
C SER A 139 24.56 1.22 -9.18
N PHE A 140 23.83 0.52 -10.05
CA PHE A 140 23.58 0.98 -11.43
C PHE A 140 22.84 2.33 -11.42
N MET A 141 21.77 2.49 -10.65
CA MET A 141 21.03 3.74 -10.58
C MET A 141 21.93 4.91 -10.14
N LYS A 142 22.67 4.74 -9.04
CA LYS A 142 23.62 5.73 -8.52
C LYS A 142 24.71 6.08 -9.52
N LYS A 143 25.22 5.10 -10.27
CA LYS A 143 26.21 5.35 -11.32
C LYS A 143 25.62 6.17 -12.46
N THR A 144 24.43 5.82 -12.93
CA THR A 144 23.74 6.48 -14.04
C THR A 144 23.37 7.93 -13.70
N ILE A 145 22.82 8.17 -12.51
CA ILE A 145 22.46 9.53 -12.07
C ILE A 145 23.67 10.40 -11.74
N SER A 146 24.84 9.79 -11.47
CA SER A 146 26.08 10.54 -11.24
C SER A 146 26.76 11.01 -12.52
N VAL A 147 26.28 10.59 -13.70
CA VAL A 147 26.90 10.98 -14.98
C VAL A 147 26.80 12.49 -15.19
N ASP A 148 27.92 13.12 -15.51
CA ASP A 148 27.98 14.55 -15.85
C ASP A 148 27.33 14.80 -17.22
N LEU A 149 26.07 15.25 -17.18
CA LEU A 149 25.26 15.46 -18.38
C LEU A 149 25.75 16.64 -19.24
N GLU A 150 26.70 17.45 -18.76
CA GLU A 150 27.28 18.55 -19.54
C GLU A 150 28.42 18.09 -20.44
N LYS A 151 29.06 16.96 -20.11
CA LYS A 151 30.25 16.45 -20.81
C LYS A 151 29.97 15.28 -21.75
N ILE A 152 28.70 14.91 -21.92
CA ILE A 152 28.30 13.80 -22.78
C ILE A 152 28.46 14.17 -24.25
N ALA A 153 29.18 13.33 -25.01
CA ALA A 153 29.22 13.44 -26.46
C ALA A 153 27.86 13.06 -27.07
N GLU A 154 27.47 13.74 -28.15
CA GLU A 154 26.15 13.56 -28.78
C GLU A 154 25.86 12.09 -29.15
N LYS A 155 26.87 11.36 -29.62
CA LYS A 155 26.78 9.93 -29.95
C LYS A 155 26.40 9.03 -28.77
N ASP A 156 26.70 9.46 -27.54
CA ASP A 156 26.48 8.68 -26.32
C ASP A 156 25.17 9.08 -25.61
N MET A 157 24.53 10.17 -26.05
CA MET A 157 23.28 10.67 -25.45
C MET A 157 22.17 9.62 -25.48
N GLY A 158 22.01 8.89 -26.58
CA GLY A 158 20.93 7.90 -26.72
C GLY A 158 21.02 6.77 -25.69
N ALA A 159 22.23 6.25 -25.46
CA ALA A 159 22.47 5.20 -24.48
C ALA A 159 22.21 5.71 -23.05
N ILE A 160 22.70 6.90 -22.72
CA ILE A 160 22.50 7.50 -21.40
C ILE A 160 21.02 7.83 -21.14
N PHE A 161 20.30 8.29 -22.16
CA PHE A 161 18.86 8.50 -22.08
C PHE A 161 18.11 7.21 -21.71
N ILE A 162 18.42 6.10 -22.39
CA ILE A 162 17.84 4.79 -22.10
C ILE A 162 18.16 4.35 -20.67
N ASP A 163 19.39 4.54 -20.22
CA ASP A 163 19.78 4.17 -18.86
C ASP A 163 19.04 5.02 -17.82
N TYR A 164 18.80 6.31 -18.06
CA TYR A 164 17.95 7.15 -17.20
C TYR A 164 16.51 6.64 -17.13
N CYS A 165 15.91 6.21 -18.25
CA CYS A 165 14.57 5.60 -18.22
C CYS A 165 14.55 4.35 -17.33
N LYS A 166 15.56 3.47 -17.46
CA LYS A 166 15.69 2.28 -16.61
C LYS A 166 15.79 2.63 -15.12
N VAL A 167 16.52 3.70 -14.77
CA VAL A 167 16.60 4.15 -13.37
C VAL A 167 15.23 4.47 -12.81
N ILE A 168 14.41 5.20 -13.56
CA ILE A 168 13.07 5.56 -13.09
C ILE A 168 12.16 4.32 -13.00
N ASP A 169 12.24 3.40 -13.97
CA ASP A 169 11.50 2.13 -13.89
C ASP A 169 11.89 1.30 -12.66
N LEU A 170 13.19 1.22 -12.35
CA LEU A 170 13.69 0.51 -11.16
C LEU A 170 13.21 1.17 -9.87
N LEU A 171 13.23 2.50 -9.80
CA LEU A 171 12.73 3.27 -8.66
C LEU A 171 11.27 2.93 -8.38
N HIS A 172 10.41 2.96 -9.41
CA HIS A 172 9.00 2.54 -9.29
C HIS A 172 8.85 1.08 -8.86
N SER A 173 9.66 0.18 -9.41
CA SER A 173 9.60 -1.25 -9.07
C SER A 173 9.88 -1.49 -7.58
N PHE A 174 10.88 -0.81 -7.04
CA PHE A 174 11.25 -0.93 -5.64
C PHE A 174 10.23 -0.25 -4.71
N GLU A 175 9.68 0.91 -5.08
CA GLU A 175 8.58 1.53 -4.33
C GLU A 175 7.36 0.61 -4.22
N ASN A 176 6.99 -0.07 -5.32
CA ASN A 176 5.92 -1.06 -5.29
C ASN A 176 6.24 -2.23 -4.36
N THR A 177 7.47 -2.74 -4.39
CA THR A 177 7.91 -3.84 -3.52
C THR A 177 7.81 -3.44 -2.05
N LEU A 178 8.23 -2.22 -1.70
CA LEU A 178 8.09 -1.66 -0.34
C LEU A 178 6.62 -1.49 0.05
N LEU A 179 5.77 -1.04 -0.88
CA LEU A 179 4.34 -0.87 -0.62
C LEU A 179 3.67 -2.22 -0.33
N GLU A 180 3.98 -3.26 -1.11
CA GLU A 180 3.48 -4.62 -0.87
C GLU A 180 3.94 -5.16 0.48
N LYS A 181 5.21 -4.93 0.84
CA LYS A 181 5.74 -5.31 2.14
C LYS A 181 5.01 -4.60 3.30
N LYS A 182 4.85 -3.27 3.20
CA LYS A 182 4.14 -2.46 4.20
C LYS A 182 2.66 -2.87 4.31
N ARG A 183 2.01 -3.22 3.19
CA ARG A 183 0.65 -3.79 3.17
C ARG A 183 0.61 -5.07 4.00
N ASP A 184 1.48 -6.02 3.69
CA ASP A 184 1.46 -7.34 4.32
C ASP A 184 1.71 -7.23 5.83
N GLU A 185 2.58 -6.31 6.26
CA GLU A 185 2.81 -6.03 7.68
C GLU A 185 1.60 -5.36 8.35
N LEU A 186 1.01 -4.34 7.72
CA LEU A 186 -0.15 -3.62 8.24
C LEU A 186 -1.38 -4.51 8.39
N PHE A 187 -1.56 -5.48 7.49
CA PHE A 187 -2.73 -6.36 7.45
C PHE A 187 -2.44 -7.77 7.96
N SER A 188 -1.22 -8.09 8.37
CA SER A 188 -0.81 -9.42 8.87
C SER A 188 -1.76 -9.99 9.93
N LYS A 189 -2.21 -9.17 10.89
CA LYS A 189 -3.14 -9.55 11.96
C LYS A 189 -4.55 -9.91 11.47
N TYR A 190 -4.89 -9.54 10.23
CA TYR A 190 -6.21 -9.76 9.62
C TYR A 190 -6.19 -10.79 8.48
N LEU A 191 -5.00 -11.30 8.11
CA LEU A 191 -4.80 -12.26 7.01
C LEU A 191 -4.63 -13.72 7.49
N THR A 192 -4.59 -13.94 8.81
CA THR A 192 -4.64 -15.24 9.50
C THR A 192 -5.96 -15.42 10.23
#